data_AF-A0A6B4JLV9-F1
#
_entry.id   AF-A0A6B4JLV9-F1
#
_cell.length_a   1.000
_cell.length_b   1.000
_cell.length_c   1.000
_cell.angle_alpha   90.00
_cell.angle_beta   90.00
_cell.angle_gamma   90.00
#
_symmetry.space_group_name_H-M   'P 1'
#
loop_
_entity.id
_entity.type
_entity.pdbx_description
1 polymer ?
#
loop_
_entity_poly.entity_id
_entity_poly.type
_entity_poly.pdbx_seq_one_letter_code
_entity_poly.pdbx_strand_id
1 'polypeptide(L)' 'MNNTTGNNNNLVPEAKGKLAQFKNEVANEMGVPFKEYNGDLSSKQCGSVGGEMVKRMVQQYENNI' A
#
# COMPACT_ATOMS: atom_id res chain seq x y z
N MET A 1 22.43 -19.55 -16.34
CA MET A 1 21.90 -18.67 -15.28
C MET A 1 20.39 -18.59 -15.47
N ASN A 2 19.61 -19.29 -14.64
CA ASN A 2 18.16 -19.29 -14.73
C ASN A 2 17.61 -18.10 -13.95
N ASN A 3 17.10 -17.10 -14.66
CA ASN A 3 16.40 -15.97 -14.08
C ASN A 3 14.99 -16.44 -13.70
N THR A 4 14.78 -16.78 -12.42
CA THR A 4 13.45 -16.98 -11.85
C THR A 4 12.75 -15.63 -11.81
N THR A 5 12.05 -15.29 -12.89
CA THR A 5 11.09 -14.19 -12.91
C THR A 5 10.00 -14.52 -11.88
N GLY A 6 10.14 -13.98 -10.68
CA GLY A 6 9.13 -14.07 -9.63
C GLY A 6 7.80 -13.54 -10.18
N ASN A 7 6.84 -14.43 -10.33
CA ASN A 7 5.52 -14.10 -10.85
C ASN A 7 4.78 -13.33 -9.74
N ASN A 8 4.96 -12.00 -9.69
CA ASN A 8 4.29 -11.09 -8.76
C ASN A 8 2.82 -10.93 -9.16
N ASN A 9 2.09 -12.03 -9.15
CA ASN A 9 0.66 -12.01 -9.42
C ASN A 9 -0.03 -11.39 -8.21
N ASN A 10 -0.62 -10.21 -8.40
CA ASN A 10 -1.52 -9.63 -7.41
C ASN A 10 -2.59 -10.67 -7.05
N LEU A 11 -2.72 -10.99 -5.75
CA LEU A 11 -3.69 -11.98 -5.26
C LEU A 11 -5.13 -11.66 -5.66
N VAL A 12 -5.46 -10.37 -5.74
CA VAL A 12 -6.76 -9.86 -6.18
C VAL A 12 -6.52 -8.70 -7.16
N PRO A 13 -6.43 -8.97 -8.47
CA PRO A 13 -6.15 -7.95 -9.49
C PRO A 13 -7.16 -6.80 -9.50
N GLU A 14 -8.43 -7.11 -9.25
CA GLU A 14 -9.55 -6.16 -9.25
C GLU A 14 -9.44 -5.14 -8.10
N ALA A 15 -8.75 -5.51 -7.01
CA ALA A 15 -8.54 -4.63 -5.87
C ALA A 15 -7.47 -3.56 -6.12
N LYS A 16 -6.64 -3.70 -7.16
CA LYS A 16 -5.48 -2.81 -7.41
C LYS A 16 -5.86 -1.33 -7.47
N GLY A 17 -6.97 -0.99 -8.13
CA GLY A 17 -7.46 0.39 -8.22
C GLY A 17 -7.90 0.95 -6.86
N LYS A 18 -8.70 0.18 -6.11
CA LYS A 18 -9.17 0.55 -4.77
C LYS A 18 -8.01 0.68 -3.78
N LEU A 19 -7.04 -0.23 -3.82
CA LEU A 19 -5.84 -0.18 -3.00
C LEU A 19 -4.98 1.06 -3.31
N ALA A 20 -4.89 1.47 -4.57
CA ALA A 20 -4.18 2.69 -4.94
C ALA A 20 -4.85 3.95 -4.40
N GLN A 21 -6.19 4.02 -4.47
CA GLN A 21 -6.96 5.11 -3.87
C GLN A 21 -6.77 5.14 -2.35
N PHE A 22 -6.94 4.00 -1.69
CA PHE A 22 -6.77 3.88 -0.24
C PHE A 22 -5.36 4.27 0.22
N LYS A 23 -4.32 3.85 -0.50
CA LYS A 23 -2.94 4.27 -0.24
C LYS A 23 -2.80 5.79 -0.27
N ASN A 24 -3.39 6.45 -1.27
CA ASN A 24 -3.32 7.91 -1.40
C ASN A 24 -4.08 8.61 -0.26
N GLU A 25 -5.24 8.10 0.14
CA GLU A 25 -5.99 8.62 1.29
C GLU A 25 -5.18 8.53 2.58
N VAL A 26 -4.65 7.35 2.89
CA VAL A 26 -3.81 7.15 4.08
C VAL A 26 -2.56 8.02 4.04
N ALA A 27 -1.89 8.11 2.88
CA ALA A 27 -0.71 8.97 2.72
C ALA A 27 -1.04 10.46 2.99
N ASN A 28 -2.16 10.95 2.46
CA ASN A 28 -2.62 12.32 2.68
C ASN A 28 -2.92 12.59 4.17
N GLU A 29 -3.61 11.67 4.84
CA GLU A 29 -3.90 11.79 6.28
C GLU A 29 -2.63 11.77 7.14
N MET A 30 -1.62 11.01 6.73
CA MET A 30 -0.32 10.95 7.40
C MET A 30 0.62 12.11 7.01
N GLY A 31 0.18 13.02 6.13
CA GLY A 31 1.01 14.13 5.63
C GLY A 31 2.22 13.69 4.79
N VAL A 32 2.16 12.50 4.20
CA VAL A 32 3.24 11.96 3.35
C VAL A 32 2.90 12.27 1.89
N PRO A 33 3.73 13.06 1.17
CA PRO A 33 3.41 13.54 -0.16
C PRO A 33 3.71 12.46 -1.22
N PHE A 34 2.84 11.45 -1.31
CA PHE A 34 2.93 10.44 -2.36
C PHE A 34 2.69 11.05 -3.74
N LYS A 35 3.59 10.75 -4.68
CA LYS A 35 3.54 11.13 -6.09
C LYS A 35 3.58 9.87 -6.97
N GLU A 36 3.53 10.08 -8.29
CA GLU A 36 3.73 8.99 -9.26
C GLU A 36 5.11 8.33 -9.12
N TYR A 37 6.13 9.14 -8.79
CA TYR A 37 7.48 8.69 -8.43
C TYR A 37 7.83 9.15 -7.01
N ASN A 38 8.15 8.20 -6.13
CA ASN A 38 8.39 8.41 -4.70
C ASN A 38 9.86 8.17 -4.31
N GLY A 39 10.80 8.33 -5.25
CA GLY A 39 12.22 8.10 -4.99
C GLY A 39 12.85 9.09 -4.00
N ASP A 40 12.20 10.23 -3.77
CA ASP A 40 12.53 11.24 -2.77
C ASP A 40 12.02 10.90 -1.36
N LEU A 41 11.06 9.98 -1.23
CA LEU A 41 10.53 9.57 0.07
C LEU A 41 11.44 8.56 0.74
N SER A 42 11.64 8.73 2.05
CA SER A 42 12.37 7.74 2.84
C SER A 42 11.60 6.42 2.91
N SER A 43 12.33 5.30 2.96
CA SER A 43 11.73 3.96 3.16
C SER A 43 10.85 3.90 4.41
N LYS A 44 11.19 4.69 5.44
CA LYS A 44 10.39 4.82 6.66
C LYS A 44 9.02 5.44 6.37
N GLN A 45 8.96 6.52 5.60
CA GLN A 45 7.69 7.16 5.23
C GLN A 45 6.80 6.23 4.41
N CYS A 46 7.36 5.58 3.39
CA CYS A 46 6.63 4.61 2.57
C CYS A 46 6.15 3.42 3.40
N GLY A 47 7.01 2.90 4.29
CA GLY A 47 6.69 1.81 5.20
C GLY A 47 5.59 2.17 6.21
N SER A 48 5.62 3.40 6.76
CA SER A 48 4.60 3.89 7.69
C SER A 48 3.22 3.97 7.05
N VAL A 49 3.12 4.44 5.79
CA VAL A 49 1.85 4.46 5.05
C VAL A 49 1.34 3.03 4.82
N GLY A 50 2.20 2.11 4.38
CA GLY A 50 1.81 0.71 4.20
C GLY A 50 1.37 0.03 5.50
N GLY A 51 2.04 0.32 6.62
CA GLY A 51 1.66 -0.19 7.94
C GLY A 51 0.30 0.33 8.41
N GLU A 52 0.03 1.62 8.21
CA GLU A 52 -1.26 2.23 8.56
C GLU A 52 -2.41 1.69 7.69
N MET A 53 -2.17 1.45 6.40
CA MET A 53 -3.12 0.76 5.53
C MET A 53 -3.52 -0.61 6.10
N VAL A 54 -2.54 -1.44 6.47
CA VAL A 54 -2.81 -2.79 7.04
C VAL A 54 -3.55 -2.68 8.37
N LYS A 55 -3.14 -1.76 9.24
CA LYS A 55 -3.79 -1.54 10.54
C LYS A 55 -5.29 -1.24 10.39
N ARG A 56 -5.64 -0.33 9.47
CA ARG A 56 -7.04 0.01 9.18
C ARG A 56 -7.82 -1.15 8.55
N MET A 57 -7.20 -1.90 7.64
CA MET A 57 -7.83 -3.09 7.06
C MET A 57 -8.16 -4.14 8.12
N VAL A 58 -7.23 -4.41 9.04
CA VAL A 58 -7.44 -5.35 10.15
C VAL A 58 -8.53 -4.83 11.07
N GLN A 59 -8.48 -3.55 11.46
CA GLN A 59 -9.52 -2.95 12.31
C GLN A 59 -10.91 -3.02 11.66
N GLN A 60 -11.02 -2.73 10.36
CA GLN A 60 -12.29 -2.87 9.63
C GLN A 60 -12.76 -4.32 9.63
N TYR A 61 -11.86 -5.29 9.40
CA TYR A 61 -12.21 -6.70 9.45
C TYR A 61 -12.70 -7.12 10.84
N GLU A 62 -12.00 -6.73 11.91
CA GLU A 62 -12.38 -7.02 13.29
C GLU A 62 -13.74 -6.40 13.67
N ASN A 63 -14.04 -5.19 13.19
CA ASN A 63 -15.33 -4.53 13.45
C ASN A 63 -16.51 -5.14 12.68
N ASN A 64 -16.24 -5.90 11.61
CA ASN A 64 -17.27 -6.54 10.78
C ASN A 64 -17.47 -8.02 11.15
N ILE A 65 -16.81 -8.50 12.20
CA ILE A 65 -17.05 -9.81 12.83
C ILE A 65 -17.98 -9.59 14.03
#